data_AF-A0A512M982-F1
#
_entry.id   AF-A0A512M982-F1
#
_cell.length_a   1.000
_cell.length_b   1.000
_cell.length_c   1.000
_cell.angle_alpha   90.00
_cell.angle_beta   90.00
_cell.angle_gamma   90.00
#
_symmetry.space_group_name_H-M   'P 1'
#
loop_
_entity.id
_entity.type
_entity.pdbx_description
1 polymer ?
#
loop_
_entity_poly.entity_id
_entity_poly.type
_entity_poly.pdbx_seq_one_letter_code
_entity_poly.pdbx_strand_id
1 'polypeptide(L)' 'MSRYASNQDVVRFFASHGIEVTHVRREGDLRHLRVKDHPLTLPMPASPDECLRIVRECIESISKPGA' A
#
# COMPACT_ATOMS: atom_id res chain seq x y z
N MET A 1 8.11 7.03 -7.93
CA MET A 1 8.45 5.59 -7.99
C MET A 1 8.28 5.10 -9.41
N SER A 2 9.17 4.24 -9.88
CA SER A 2 9.04 3.61 -11.21
C SER A 2 7.77 2.76 -11.28
N ARG A 3 7.13 2.73 -12.46
CA ARG A 3 5.97 1.86 -12.78
C ARG A 3 6.25 0.36 -12.53
N TYR A 4 7.52 -0.01 -12.42
CA TYR A 4 8.00 -1.37 -12.20
C TYR A 4 8.75 -1.55 -10.86
N ALA A 5 8.49 -0.69 -9.86
CA ALA A 5 9.09 -0.82 -8.54
C ALA A 5 8.93 -2.27 -8.04
N SER A 6 10.05 -2.88 -7.64
CA SER A 6 10.05 -4.25 -7.13
C SER A 6 9.19 -4.33 -5.85
N ASN A 7 8.80 -5.54 -5.45
CA ASN A 7 8.07 -5.71 -4.19
C ASN A 7 8.90 -5.16 -3.01
N GLN A 8 10.23 -5.32 -3.05
CA GLN A 8 11.13 -4.77 -2.04
C GLN A 8 11.14 -3.23 -2.04
N ASP A 9 11.15 -2.59 -3.20
CA ASP A 9 11.10 -1.12 -3.28
C ASP A 9 9.80 -0.56 -2.71
N VAL A 10 8.69 -1.26 -2.92
CA VAL A 10 7.40 -0.89 -2.34
C VAL A 10 7.39 -1.04 -0.83
N VAL A 11 7.92 -2.15 -0.31
CA VAL A 11 8.07 -2.34 1.16
C VAL A 11 8.94 -1.22 1.75
N ARG A 12 10.08 -0.92 1.14
CA ARG A 12 10.99 0.15 1.59
C ARG A 12 10.33 1.54 1.53
N PHE A 13 9.57 1.82 0.48
CA PHE A 13 8.86 3.08 0.33
C PHE A 13 7.82 3.29 1.44
N PHE A 14 6.98 2.31 1.73
CA PHE A 14 6.03 2.46 2.82
C PHE A 14 6.70 2.49 4.19
N ALA A 15 7.76 1.69 4.38
CA ALA A 15 8.54 1.70 5.62
C ALA A 15 9.19 3.07 5.89
N SER A 16 9.68 3.78 4.85
CA SER A 16 10.23 5.13 5.00
C SER A 16 9.18 6.18 5.43
N HIS A 17 7.89 5.84 5.33
CA HIS A 17 6.77 6.67 5.79
C HIS A 17 6.16 6.13 7.09
N GLY A 18 6.82 5.20 7.78
CA GLY A 18 6.34 4.62 9.03
C GLY A 18 5.17 3.64 8.85
N ILE A 19 4.98 3.13 7.63
CA ILE A 19 3.90 2.20 7.32
C ILE A 19 4.50 0.83 7.04
N GLU A 20 4.13 -0.15 7.87
CA GLU A 20 4.48 -1.54 7.62
C GLU A 20 3.53 -2.15 6.59
N VAL A 21 4.11 -2.65 5.49
CA VAL A 21 3.38 -3.42 4.48
C VAL A 21 3.99 -4.80 4.32
N THR A 22 3.15 -5.81 4.22
CA THR A 22 3.56 -7.21 3.99
C THR A 22 2.82 -7.80 2.80
N HIS A 23 3.19 -9.01 2.40
CA HIS A 23 2.51 -9.78 1.34
C HIS A 23 2.34 -9.01 0.01
N VAL A 24 3.35 -8.19 -0.34
CA VAL A 24 3.31 -7.40 -1.57
C VAL A 24 3.43 -8.33 -2.78
N ARG A 25 2.40 -8.33 -3.63
CA ARG A 25 2.37 -9.05 -4.90
C ARG A 25 1.76 -8.19 -5.99
N ARG A 26 2.13 -8.49 -7.23
CA ARG A 26 1.62 -7.80 -8.42
C ARG A 26 0.74 -8.75 -9.21
N GLU A 27 -0.41 -8.24 -9.65
CA GLU A 27 -1.34 -8.95 -10.51
C GLU A 27 -1.79 -8.00 -11.62
N GLY A 28 -1.14 -8.09 -12.79
CA GLY A 28 -1.35 -7.17 -13.90
C GLY A 28 -1.07 -5.71 -13.51
N ASP A 29 -2.14 -4.90 -13.52
CA ASP A 29 -2.15 -3.48 -13.17
C ASP A 29 -2.58 -3.23 -11.72
N LEU A 30 -2.67 -4.27 -10.90
CA LEU A 30 -2.97 -4.18 -9.48
C LEU A 30 -1.76 -4.58 -8.66
N ARG A 31 -1.62 -3.90 -7.51
CA ARG A 31 -0.67 -4.28 -6.48
C ARG A 31 -1.44 -4.62 -5.21
N HIS A 32 -1.37 -5.89 -4.83
CA HIS A 32 -1.92 -6.35 -3.58
C HIS A 32 -0.84 -6.26 -2.51
N LEU A 33 -1.22 -5.76 -1.35
CA LEU A 33 -0.37 -5.67 -0.18
C LEU A 33 -1.24 -5.81 1.07
N ARG A 34 -0.61 -5.95 2.23
CA ARG A 34 -1.30 -6.07 3.51
C ARG A 34 -0.77 -5.01 4.46
N VAL A 35 -1.66 -4.25 5.08
CA VAL A 35 -1.34 -3.17 6.02
C VAL A 35 -2.03 -3.46 7.33
N LYS A 36 -1.29 -3.57 8.46
CA LYS A 36 -1.85 -3.96 9.77
C LYS A 36 -2.79 -5.18 9.66
N ASP A 37 -2.32 -6.25 8.99
CA ASP A 37 -3.07 -7.48 8.66
C ASP A 37 -4.28 -7.34 7.71
N HIS A 38 -4.63 -6.13 7.29
CA HIS A 38 -5.74 -5.89 6.36
C HIS A 38 -5.26 -5.92 4.90
N PRO A 39 -5.91 -6.72 4.03
CA PRO A 39 -5.58 -6.73 2.61
C PRO A 39 -5.98 -5.41 1.96
N LEU A 40 -5.09 -4.85 1.14
CA LEU A 40 -5.30 -3.63 0.37
C LEU A 40 -4.81 -3.83 -1.07
N THR A 41 -5.55 -3.26 -2.01
CA THR A 41 -5.21 -3.30 -3.44
C THR A 41 -4.99 -1.88 -3.94
N LEU A 42 -3.84 -1.62 -4.54
CA LEU A 42 -3.49 -0.33 -5.15
C LEU A 42 -3.50 -0.45 -6.68
N PRO A 43 -4.07 0.53 -7.41
CA PRO A 43 -4.01 0.56 -8.86
C PRO A 43 -2.61 1.00 -9.35
N MET A 44 -2.09 0.40 -10.41
CA MET A 44 -0.89 0.87 -11.11
C MET A 44 -1.31 1.58 -12.40
N PRO A 45 -1.74 2.84 -12.28
CA PRO A 45 -0.69 3.85 -12.28
C PRO A 45 -0.79 4.85 -11.13
N ALA A 46 -1.22 4.43 -9.93
CA ALA A 46 -1.21 5.33 -8.78
C ALA A 46 0.20 5.90 -8.58
N SER A 47 0.26 7.22 -8.43
CA SER A 47 1.49 7.90 -8.06
C SER A 47 1.91 7.48 -6.63
N PRO A 48 3.18 7.68 -6.23
CA PRO A 48 3.60 7.44 -4.85
C PRO A 48 2.72 8.15 -3.82
N ASP A 49 2.31 9.38 -4.11
CA ASP A 49 1.46 10.19 -3.23
C ASP A 49 0.04 9.63 -3.15
N GLU A 50 -0.51 9.17 -4.27
CA GLU A 50 -1.81 8.52 -4.30
C GLU A 50 -1.79 7.18 -3.57
N CYS A 51 -0.72 6.40 -3.72
CA CYS A 51 -0.50 5.18 -2.95
C CYS A 51 -0.48 5.46 -1.44
N LEU A 52 0.24 6.51 -1.01
CA LEU A 52 0.27 6.91 0.40
C LEU A 52 -1.10 7.35 0.90
N ARG A 53 -1.84 8.12 0.10
CA ARG A 53 -3.20 8.57 0.45
C ARG A 53 -4.12 7.37 0.67
N ILE A 54 -4.19 6.44 -0.27
CA ILE A 54 -5.06 5.24 -0.18
C ILE A 54 -4.69 4.39 1.04
N VAL A 55 -3.39 4.18 1.28
CA VAL A 55 -2.92 3.38 2.42
C VAL A 55 -3.25 4.07 3.75
N ARG A 56 -3.10 5.40 3.85
CA ARG A 56 -3.46 6.15 5.05
C ARG A 56 -4.96 6.12 5.32
N GLU A 57 -5.79 6.33 4.30
CA GLU A 57 -7.25 6.19 4.39
C GLU A 57 -7.65 4.79 4.88
N CYS A 58 -6.98 3.74 4.37
CA CYS A 58 -7.18 2.37 4.84
C CYS A 58 -6.80 2.20 6.32
N ILE A 59 -5.63 2.70 6.74
CA ILE A 59 -5.20 2.65 8.15
C ILE A 59 -6.18 3.40 9.06
N GLU A 60 -6.66 4.57 8.65
CA GLU A 60 -7.65 5.35 9.39
C GLU A 60 -8.99 4.63 9.49
N SER A 61 -9.43 3.98 8.42
CA SER A 61 -10.65 3.17 8.43
C SER A 61 -10.53 1.94 9.33
N ILE A 62 -9.38 1.28 9.38
CA ILE A 62 -9.12 0.14 10.28
C ILE A 62 -9.10 0.61 11.74
N SER A 63 -8.53 1.80 11.99
CA SER A 63 -8.37 2.34 13.33
C SER A 63 -9.68 2.92 13.91
N LYS A 64 -10.74 2.98 13.11
CA LYS A 64 -12.11 3.32 13.57
C LYS A 64 -12.99 2.07 13.59
N PRO A 65 -12.88 1.19 14.60
CA PRO A 65 -13.87 0.16 14.81
C PRO A 65 -15.13 0.81 15.39
N GLY A 66 -16.14 1.05 14.54
CA GLY A 66 -17.47 1.47 14.97
C GLY A 66 -17.90 2.85 14.45
N ALA A 67 -18.74 2.82 13.42
CA ALA A 67 -19.82 3.77 13.22
C ALA A 67 -21.10 2.95 13.04
#